data_AF-A0A7T5RAH9-F1
#
_entry.id   AF-A0A7T5RAH9-F1
#
_cell.length_a   1.000
_cell.length_b   1.000
_cell.length_c   1.000
_cell.angle_alpha   90.00
_cell.angle_beta   90.00
_cell.angle_gamma   90.00
#
_symmetry.space_group_name_H-M   'P 1'
#
loop_
_entity.id
_entity.type
_entity.pdbx_description
1 polymer ?
#
loop_
_entity_poly.entity_id
_entity_poly.type
_entity_poly.pdbx_seq_one_letter_code
_entity_poly.pdbx_strand_id
1 'polypeptide(L)'
;MSKNNEKIITLLKENKKTVLAIFTVFIVVESQSKRLSSDFVIFSALLLYGIFIKIFQIKSTSTFLLCLLLLVEMSIDYLLTGASISTEKAAVWLILFLGVGVIQQWRE
;
A
#
# COMPACT_ATOMS: atom_id res chain seq x y z
N MET A 1 26.28 -12.46 -1.91
CA MET A 1 25.22 -11.89 -1.06
C MET A 1 25.51 -12.33 0.38
N SER A 2 25.53 -11.42 1.36
CA SER A 2 25.89 -11.80 2.74
C SER A 2 24.91 -12.83 3.32
N LYS A 3 25.39 -13.82 4.09
CA LYS A 3 24.56 -14.83 4.79
C LYS A 3 23.40 -14.21 5.59
N ASN A 4 23.56 -12.97 6.05
CA ASN A 4 22.50 -12.25 6.78
C ASN A 4 21.37 -11.77 5.86
N ASN A 5 21.66 -11.40 4.62
CA ASN A 5 20.65 -10.92 3.67
C ASN A 5 19.72 -12.06 3.24
N GLU A 6 20.24 -13.27 3.07
CA GLU A 6 19.43 -14.45 2.77
C GLU A 6 18.49 -14.78 3.93
N LYS A 7 18.98 -14.74 5.18
CA LYS A 7 18.12 -14.95 6.36
C LYS A 7 16.96 -13.95 6.43
N ILE A 8 17.24 -12.66 6.18
CA ILE A 8 16.22 -11.61 6.21
C ILE A 8 15.16 -11.85 5.12
N ILE A 9 15.57 -12.21 3.89
CA ILE A 9 14.64 -12.50 2.79
C ILE A 9 13.78 -13.72 3.11
N THR A 10 14.35 -14.78 3.70
CA THR A 10 13.60 -15.97 4.10
C THR A 10 12.58 -15.65 5.18
N LEU A 11 12.97 -14.89 6.21
CA LEU A 11 12.04 -14.42 7.26
C LEU A 11 10.91 -13.56 6.68
N LEU A 12 11.21 -12.66 5.74
CA LEU A 12 10.20 -11.84 5.06
C LEU A 12 9.28 -12.71 4.18
N LYS A 13 9.78 -13.78 3.56
CA LYS A 13 8.97 -14.70 2.74
C LYS A 13 8.00 -15.49 3.59
N GLU A 14 8.46 -15.99 4.73
CA GLU A 14 7.64 -16.70 5.72
C GLU A 14 6.57 -15.78 6.31
N ASN A 15 6.90 -14.51 6.54
CA ASN A 15 6.03 -13.52 7.19
C ASN A 15 5.42 -12.50 6.22
N LYS A 16 5.30 -12.83 4.93
CA LYS A 16 4.86 -11.89 3.88
C LYS A 16 3.51 -11.23 4.17
N LYS A 17 2.60 -11.93 4.86
CA LYS A 17 1.30 -11.40 5.30
C LYS A 17 1.46 -10.31 6.36
N THR A 18 2.36 -10.52 7.32
CA THR A 18 2.67 -9.55 8.37
C THR A 18 3.27 -8.28 7.78
N VAL A 19 4.20 -8.43 6.83
CA VAL A 19 4.81 -7.29 6.15
C VAL A 19 3.77 -6.50 5.34
N LEU A 20 2.90 -7.19 4.62
CA LEU A 20 1.79 -6.56 3.90
C LEU A 20 0.84 -5.81 4.86
N ALA A 21 0.54 -6.38 6.02
CA ALA A 21 -0.29 -5.73 7.04
C ALA A 21 0.39 -4.48 7.61
N ILE A 22 1.69 -4.55 7.94
CA ILE A 22 2.46 -3.37 8.40
C ILE A 22 2.46 -2.28 7.33
N PHE A 23 2.65 -2.66 6.06
CA PHE A 23 2.63 -1.73 4.95
C PHE A 23 1.25 -1.08 4.76
N THR A 24 0.18 -1.86 4.91
CA THR A 24 -1.20 -1.38 4.88
C THR A 24 -1.45 -0.36 5.99
N VAL A 25 -1.05 -0.68 7.22
CA VAL A 25 -1.17 0.23 8.36
C VAL A 25 -0.38 1.52 8.12
N PHE A 26 0.82 1.44 7.55
CA PHE A 26 1.61 2.62 7.21
C PHE A 26 0.85 3.54 6.25
N ILE A 27 0.24 3.01 5.18
CA ILE A 27 -0.53 3.81 4.22
C ILE A 27 -1.72 4.49 4.92
N VAL A 28 -2.48 3.75 5.72
CA VAL A 28 -3.67 4.26 6.43
C VAL A 28 -3.29 5.38 7.41
N VAL A 29 -2.17 5.23 8.14
CA VAL A 29 -1.69 6.28 9.05
C VAL A 29 -1.23 7.51 8.26
N GLU A 30 -0.61 7.29 7.09
CA GLU A 30 -0.17 8.37 6.22
C GLU A 30 -1.36 9.15 5.64
N SER A 31 -2.39 8.47 5.12
CA SER A 31 -3.59 9.09 4.56
C SER A 31 -4.33 9.97 5.58
N GLN A 32 -4.33 9.59 6.85
CA GLN A 32 -4.91 10.37 7.95
C GLN A 32 -4.05 11.54 8.44
N SER A 33 -2.78 11.61 8.02
CA SER A 33 -1.90 12.68 8.44
C SER A 33 -2.32 14.03 7.86
N LYS A 34 -2.49 15.03 8.73
CA LYS A 34 -2.83 16.40 8.34
C LYS A 34 -1.71 17.15 7.61
N ARG A 35 -0.48 16.62 7.64
CA ARG A 35 0.65 17.21 6.89
C ARG A 35 0.51 16.81 5.44
N LEU A 36 0.66 17.72 4.50
CA LEU A 36 0.71 17.36 3.08
C LEU A 36 1.77 16.26 2.88
N SER A 37 1.37 15.13 2.30
CA SER A 37 2.30 14.07 1.97
C SER A 37 3.28 14.61 0.93
N SER A 38 4.57 14.41 1.15
CA SER A 38 5.52 14.70 0.08
C SER A 38 5.35 13.65 -1.01
N ASP A 39 5.28 14.07 -2.27
CA ASP A 39 5.28 13.17 -3.44
C ASP A 39 6.37 12.10 -3.34
N PHE A 40 7.53 12.47 -2.80
CA PHE A 40 8.63 11.55 -2.54
C PHE A 40 8.24 10.36 -1.66
N VAL A 41 7.43 10.58 -0.61
CA VAL A 41 6.97 9.52 0.29
C VAL A 41 6.02 8.59 -0.43
N ILE A 42 5.04 9.14 -1.16
CA ILE A 42 4.03 8.38 -1.91
C ILE A 42 4.73 7.49 -2.95
N PHE A 43 5.58 8.07 -3.80
CA PHE A 43 6.26 7.32 -4.85
C PHE A 43 7.27 6.30 -4.29
N SER A 44 7.99 6.63 -3.22
CA SER A 44 8.92 5.68 -2.57
C SER A 44 8.19 4.47 -2.01
N ALA A 45 7.05 4.68 -1.36
CA ALA A 45 6.22 3.61 -0.85
C ALA A 45 5.62 2.77 -1.98
N LEU A 46 5.09 3.40 -3.04
CA LEU A 46 4.55 2.68 -4.20
C LEU A 46 5.62 1.80 -4.87
N LEU A 47 6.84 2.33 -5.01
CA LEU A 47 7.98 1.60 -5.56
C LEU A 47 8.40 0.43 -4.65
N LEU A 48 8.46 0.66 -3.34
CA LEU A 48 8.70 -0.41 -2.35
C LEU A 48 7.63 -1.50 -2.43
N TYR A 49 6.37 -1.13 -2.58
CA TYR A 49 5.26 -2.07 -2.74
C TYR A 49 5.36 -2.88 -4.03
N GLY A 50 5.68 -2.24 -5.15
CA GLY A 50 5.90 -2.92 -6.42
C GLY A 50 7.05 -3.92 -6.37
N ILE A 51 8.17 -3.55 -5.73
CA ILE A 51 9.29 -4.47 -5.46
C ILE A 51 8.83 -5.63 -4.57
N PHE A 52 8.07 -5.33 -3.52
CA PHE A 52 7.53 -6.34 -2.61
C PHE A 52 6.63 -7.35 -3.33
N ILE A 53 5.67 -6.90 -4.15
CA ILE A 53 4.84 -7.78 -4.98
C ILE A 53 5.72 -8.68 -5.85
N LYS A 54 6.73 -8.11 -6.52
CA LYS A 54 7.61 -8.85 -7.42
C LYS A 54 8.45 -9.92 -6.70
N ILE A 55 8.98 -9.61 -5.51
CA ILE A 55 9.83 -10.54 -4.74
C ILE A 55 9.01 -11.65 -4.09
N PHE A 56 7.84 -11.31 -3.54
CA PHE A 56 7.05 -12.21 -2.70
C PHE A 56 5.88 -12.88 -3.43
N GLN A 57 5.69 -12.56 -4.72
CA GLN A 57 4.62 -13.07 -5.58
C GLN A 57 3.26 -12.93 -4.87
N ILE A 58 3.00 -11.72 -4.37
CA ILE A 58 1.70 -11.39 -3.80
C ILE A 58 0.66 -11.47 -4.91
N LYS A 59 -0.55 -11.96 -4.61
CA LYS A 59 -1.64 -12.05 -5.57
C LYS A 59 -2.36 -10.70 -5.73
N SER A 60 -2.88 -10.43 -6.91
CA SER A 60 -3.69 -9.24 -7.24
C SER A 60 -4.85 -9.04 -6.28
N THR A 61 -5.45 -10.13 -5.77
CA THR A 61 -6.49 -10.11 -4.75
C THR A 61 -6.09 -9.35 -3.48
N SER A 62 -4.83 -9.44 -3.06
CA SER A 62 -4.34 -8.69 -1.89
C SER A 62 -4.30 -7.18 -2.16
N THR A 63 -3.86 -6.78 -3.35
CA THR A 63 -3.84 -5.37 -3.77
C THR A 63 -5.26 -4.83 -3.91
N PHE A 64 -6.18 -5.63 -4.44
CA PHE A 64 -7.60 -5.28 -4.49
C PHE A 64 -8.20 -5.06 -3.10
N LEU A 65 -7.90 -5.93 -2.13
CA LEU A 65 -8.36 -5.76 -0.75
C LEU A 65 -7.80 -4.50 -0.10
N LEU A 66 -6.54 -4.14 -0.38
CA LEU A 66 -5.95 -2.88 0.05
C LEU A 66 -6.71 -1.68 -0.53
N CYS A 67 -7.01 -1.70 -1.82
CA CYS A 67 -7.82 -0.65 -2.46
C CYS A 67 -9.21 -0.55 -1.83
N LEU A 68 -9.85 -1.68 -1.55
CA LEU A 68 -11.17 -1.69 -0.92
C LEU A 68 -11.11 -1.10 0.50
N LEU A 69 -10.05 -1.37 1.24
CA LEU A 69 -9.83 -0.79 2.57
C LEU A 69 -9.64 0.73 2.49
N LEU A 70 -8.82 1.23 1.56
CA LEU A 70 -8.64 2.68 1.33
C LEU A 70 -9.93 3.36 0.90
N LEU A 71 -10.75 2.69 0.07
CA LEU A 71 -12.05 3.20 -0.34
C LEU A 71 -13.01 3.33 0.85
N VAL A 72 -13.04 2.32 1.73
CA VAL A 72 -13.84 2.35 2.96
C VAL A 72 -13.35 3.46 3.88
N GLU A 73 -12.04 3.57 4.10
CA GLU A 73 -11.43 4.64 4.91
C GLU A 73 -11.81 6.03 4.39
N MET A 74 -11.60 6.27 3.09
CA MET A 74 -11.96 7.53 2.43
C MET A 74 -13.46 7.84 2.57
N SER A 75 -14.31 6.83 2.39
CA SER A 75 -15.77 7.00 2.49
C SER A 75 -16.19 7.38 3.91
N ILE A 76 -15.59 6.75 4.93
CA ILE A 76 -15.85 7.08 6.34
C ILE A 76 -15.39 8.50 6.64
N ASP A 77 -14.17 8.86 6.26
CA ASP A 77 -13.63 10.20 6.54
C ASP A 77 -14.44 11.30 5.83
N TYR A 78 -14.87 11.03 4.59
CA TYR A 78 -15.73 11.93 3.83
C TYR A 78 -17.11 12.13 4.47
N LEU A 79 -17.73 11.06 4.99
CA LEU A 79 -19.02 11.17 5.68
C LEU A 79 -18.94 11.98 6.98
N LEU A 80 -17.80 11.93 7.67
CA LEU A 80 -17.60 12.62 8.94
C LEU A 80 -17.14 14.07 8.78
N THR A 81 -16.30 14.36 7.78
CA THR A 81 -15.61 15.65 7.66
C THR A 81 -15.87 16.37 6.33
N GLY A 82 -16.52 15.72 5.38
CA GLY A 82 -16.67 16.22 4.01
C GLY A 82 -15.37 16.08 3.20
N ALA A 83 -15.22 16.90 2.16
CA ALA A 83 -13.98 16.95 1.40
C ALA A 83 -12.87 17.56 2.27
N SER A 84 -11.84 16.75 2.55
CA SER A 84 -10.71 17.09 3.41
C SER A 84 -9.38 16.70 2.74
N ILE A 85 -8.26 17.25 3.22
CA ILE A 85 -6.91 16.86 2.78
C ILE A 85 -6.70 15.34 2.97
N SER A 86 -7.29 14.75 4.00
CA SER A 86 -7.17 13.31 4.25
C SER A 86 -7.94 12.49 3.20
N THR A 87 -9.17 12.91 2.85
CA THR A 87 -9.93 12.26 1.77
C THR A 87 -9.23 12.34 0.42
N GLU A 88 -8.60 13.47 0.10
CA GLU A 88 -7.83 13.64 -1.14
C GLU A 88 -6.63 12.69 -1.20
N LYS A 89 -5.88 12.57 -0.10
CA LYS A 89 -4.76 11.63 0.00
C LYS A 89 -5.19 10.18 -0.11
N ALA A 90 -6.26 9.79 0.57
CA ALA A 90 -6.79 8.45 0.48
C ALA A 90 -7.20 8.12 -0.96
N ALA A 91 -7.78 9.08 -1.69
CA ALA A 91 -8.07 8.94 -3.12
C ALA A 91 -6.80 8.79 -3.98
N VAL A 92 -5.74 9.55 -3.71
CA VAL A 92 -4.45 9.40 -4.41
C VAL A 92 -3.87 8.01 -4.20
N TRP A 93 -3.81 7.55 -2.95
CA TRP A 93 -3.36 6.19 -2.63
C TRP A 93 -4.22 5.13 -3.32
N LEU A 94 -5.54 5.28 -3.27
CA LEU A 94 -6.49 4.38 -3.93
C LEU A 94 -6.20 4.27 -5.43
N ILE A 95 -6.11 5.41 -6.14
CA ILE A 95 -5.87 5.43 -7.60
C ILE A 95 -4.53 4.78 -7.95
N LEU A 96 -3.47 5.09 -7.20
CA LEU A 96 -2.15 4.52 -7.47
C LEU A 96 -2.12 3.00 -7.25
N PHE A 97 -2.67 2.51 -6.13
CA PHE A 97 -2.73 1.07 -5.87
C PHE A 97 -3.69 0.34 -6.80
N LEU A 98 -4.77 1.00 -7.27
CA LEU A 98 -5.64 0.46 -8.30
C LEU A 98 -4.86 0.23 -9.61
N GLY A 99 -4.06 1.21 -10.03
CA GLY A 99 -3.20 1.08 -11.20
C GLY A 99 -2.20 -0.07 -11.08
N VAL A 100 -1.55 -0.19 -9.91
CA VAL A 100 -0.66 -1.33 -9.61
C VAL A 100 -1.43 -2.66 -9.66
N GLY A 101 -2.62 -2.72 -9.06
CA GLY A 101 -3.47 -3.91 -9.03
C GLY A 101 -3.92 -4.36 -10.41
N VAL A 102 -4.29 -3.42 -11.30
CA VAL A 102 -4.63 -3.72 -12.71
C VAL A 102 -3.43 -4.29 -13.45
N ILE A 103 -2.25 -3.66 -13.34
CA ILE A 103 -1.01 -4.15 -13.97
C ILE A 103 -0.66 -5.55 -13.45
N GLN A 104 -0.85 -5.77 -12.15
CA GLN A 104 -0.58 -7.05 -11.51
C GLN A 104 -1.55 -8.14 -11.99
N GLN A 105 -2.86 -7.84 -12.05
CA GLN A 105 -3.89 -8.74 -12.57
C GLN A 105 -3.62 -9.16 -14.02
N TRP A 106 -3.11 -8.26 -14.86
CA TRP A 106 -2.75 -8.58 -16.25
C TRP A 106 -1.53 -9.49 -16.40
N ARG A 107 -0.67 -9.56 -15.37
CA ARG A 107 0.53 -10.41 -15.36
C ARG A 107 0.30 -11.78 -14.74
N GLU A 108 -0.77 -11.93 -13.97
CA GLU A 108 -1.21 -13.19 -13.34
C GLU A 108 -2.04 -14.03 -14.33
#